data_AF-A0A395YDP7-F1
#
_entry.id   AF-A0A395YDP7-F1
#
_cell.length_a   1.000
_cell.length_b   1.000
_cell.length_c   1.000
_cell.angle_alpha   90.00
_cell.angle_beta   90.00
_cell.angle_gamma   90.00
#
_symmetry.space_group_name_H-M   'P 1'
#
loop_
_entity.id
_entity.type
_entity.pdbx_description
1 polymer ?
#
loop_
_entity_poly.entity_id
_entity_poly.type
_entity_poly.pdbx_seq_one_letter_code
_entity_poly.pdbx_strand_id
1 'polypeptide(L)' 'MDFFSSAVDILQTLVVAIGAGLAVWGVINLLEGYGNDNRATRS' A
#
# COMPACT_ATOMS: atom_id res chain seq x y z
N MET A 1 8.75 -1.05 31.95
CA MET A 1 7.85 -1.30 30.79
C MET A 1 8.49 -0.91 29.46
N ASP A 2 9.67 -0.28 29.48
CA ASP A 2 10.33 0.33 28.32
C ASP A 2 10.68 -0.64 27.18
N PHE A 3 11.08 -1.87 27.50
CA PHE A 3 11.38 -2.88 26.48
C PHE A 3 10.16 -3.15 25.58
N PHE A 4 8.99 -3.35 26.18
CA PHE A 4 7.76 -3.60 25.42
C PHE A 4 7.31 -2.37 24.64
N SER A 5 7.47 -1.17 25.18
CA SER A 5 7.19 0.08 24.45
C SER A 5 8.06 0.18 23.19
N SER A 6 9.37 -0.05 23.32
CA SER A 6 10.31 0.00 22.21
C SER A 6 9.98 -1.03 21.13
N ALA A 7 9.61 -2.26 21.53
CA ALA A 7 9.21 -3.30 20.61
C ALA A 7 7.92 -2.93 19.83
N VAL A 8 6.94 -2.32 20.51
CA VAL A 8 5.70 -1.85 19.88
C VAL A 8 5.97 -0.74 18.88
N ASP A 9 6.83 0.23 19.21
CA ASP A 9 7.17 1.33 18.30
C ASP A 9 7.82 0.83 16.99
N ILE A 10 8.72 -0.15 17.09
CA ILE A 10 9.35 -0.79 15.93
C ILE A 10 8.29 -1.50 15.09
N LEU A 11 7.44 -2.32 15.71
CA LEU A 11 6.39 -3.05 15.02
C LEU A 11 5.41 -2.10 14.32
N GLN A 12 5.01 -1.02 14.98
CA GLN A 12 4.13 -0.01 14.41
C GLN A 12 4.77 0.66 13.19
N THR A 13 6.06 1.01 13.26
CA THR A 13 6.80 1.58 12.14
C THR A 13 6.78 0.65 10.93
N LEU A 14 7.04 -0.65 11.13
CA LEU A 14 7.01 -1.65 10.06
C LEU A 14 5.61 -1.80 9.47
N VAL A 15 4.57 -1.88 10.30
CA VAL A 15 3.17 -2.00 9.84
C VAL A 15 2.77 -0.80 8.99
N VAL A 16 3.07 0.42 9.44
CA VAL A 16 2.75 1.65 8.71
C VAL A 16 3.52 1.71 7.39
N ALA A 17 4.81 1.37 7.39
CA ALA A 17 5.63 1.39 6.17
C ALA A 17 5.12 0.39 5.12
N ILE A 18 4.78 -0.84 5.53
CA ILE A 18 4.22 -1.86 4.64
C ILE A 18 2.83 -1.44 4.15
N GLY A 19 1.97 -0.96 5.04
CA GLY A 19 0.63 -0.48 4.69
C GLY A 19 0.66 0.68 3.69
N ALA A 20 1.56 1.64 3.89
CA ALA A 20 1.79 2.74 2.95
C ALA A 20 2.31 2.23 1.59
N GLY A 21 3.26 1.29 1.59
CA GLY A 21 3.77 0.68 0.35
C GLY A 21 2.69 -0.05 -0.44
N LEU A 22 1.84 -0.84 0.23
CA LEU A 22 0.71 -1.53 -0.40
C LEU A 22 -0.36 -0.56 -0.90
N ALA A 23 -0.64 0.52 -0.17
CA ALA A 23 -1.59 1.54 -0.61
C ALA A 23 -1.10 2.23 -1.89
N VAL A 24 0.18 2.63 -1.96
CA VAL A 24 0.79 3.21 -3.17
C VAL A 24 0.75 2.21 -4.31
N TRP A 25 1.14 0.96 -4.09
CA TRP A 25 1.06 -0.10 -5.09
C TRP A 25 -0.37 -0.25 -5.64
N GLY A 26 -1.36 -0.34 -4.75
CA GLY A 26 -2.77 -0.47 -5.14
C GLY A 26 -3.27 0.69 -5.99
N VAL A 27 -2.86 1.92 -5.66
CA VAL A 27 -3.17 3.11 -6.48
C VAL A 27 -2.53 3.01 -7.85
N ILE A 28 -1.26 2.60 -7.94
CA ILE A 28 -0.58 2.42 -9.23
C ILE A 28 -1.30 1.39 -10.09
N ASN A 29 -1.60 0.20 -9.55
CA ASN A 29 -2.33 -0.83 -10.29
C ASN A 29 -3.70 -0.33 -10.80
N LEU A 30 -4.41 0.47 -9.99
CA LEU A 30 -5.69 1.05 -10.40
C LEU A 30 -5.51 2.04 -11.55
N LEU A 31 -4.45 2.85 -11.52
CA LEU A 31 -4.10 3.77 -12.60
C LEU A 31 -3.57 3.06 -13.86
N GLU A 32 -2.85 1.95 -13.72
CA GLU A 32 -2.40 1.13 -14.85
C GLU A 32 -3.57 0.41 -15.55
N GLY A 33 -4.55 -0.08 -14.77
CA GLY A 33 -5.81 -0.62 -15.30
C GLY A 33 -6.76 0.45 -15.85
N TYR A 34 -6.55 1.71 -15.47
CA TYR A 34 -7.37 2.84 -15.92
C TYR A 34 -7.17 3.10 -17.41
N GLY A 35 -8.16 2.72 -18.22
CA GLY A 35 -8.12 2.83 -19.68
C GLY A 35 -7.93 1.48 -20.38
N ASN A 36 -7.16 0.55 -19.82
CA ASN A 36 -7.05 -0.83 -20.34
C ASN A 36 -8.33 -1.65 -20.10
N ASP A 37 -9.03 -1.41 -18.98
CA ASP A 37 -10.30 -2.07 -18.66
C ASP A 37 -11.52 -1.35 -19.26
N ASN A 38 -11.29 -0.23 -19.95
CA ASN A 38 -12.33 0.45 -20.71
C ASN A 38 -12.66 -0.34 -21.98
N ARG A 39 -13.81 -1.01 -22.00
CA ARG A 39 -14.31 -1.74 -23.18
C ARG A 39 -14.40 -0.86 -24.44
N ALA A 40 -14.58 0.46 -24.29
CA ALA A 40 -14.61 1.39 -25.42
C ALA A 40 -13.22 1.72 -26.00
N THR A 41 -12.13 1.36 -25.31
CA THR A 41 -10.73 1.53 -25.79
C THR A 41 -10.21 0.28 -26.51
N ARG A 42 -10.87 -0.89 -26.36
CA ARG A 42 -10.58 -2.07 -27.18
C ARG A 42 -11.41 -2.04 -28.45
N SER A 43 -10.73 -1.84 -29.58
CA SER A 43 -11.27 -2.00 -30.95
C SER A 43 -11.61 -3.45 -31.26
#